data_AF-A0A8H5SMB8-F1
#
_entry.id   AF-A0A8H5SMB8-F1
#
_cell.length_a   1.000
_cell.length_b   1.000
_cell.length_c   1.000
_cell.angle_alpha   90.00
_cell.angle_beta   90.00
_cell.angle_gamma   90.00
#
_symmetry.space_group_name_H-M   'P 1'
#
loop_
_entity.id
_entity.type
_entity.pdbx_description
1 polymer ?
#
loop_
_entity_poly.entity_id
_entity_poly.type
_entity_poly.pdbx_seq_one_letter_code
_entity_poly.pdbx_strand_id
1 'polypeptide(L)'
;MPRPKTDQEIQEGWGDLQWKFINWFDANSGAGGAINKCHMPGADYDAFNQLIVRSFPKEEEQEAFDVWAEEWLGRHFTRMTYRLKPEEFLDQVMATNFTNNQSLSDLLKDIALNYMPWVPIGRSQYGGVQTFYAFRPHVDYLEPDRVDPSPDAVGNYILTMKLKSKTRAASDLTPASTSSSVFNPSTRSISVGECAFSRPRSSSASNIPLRQEHPEKAPDKDEYLVFAQIGTLHVYGGECKDAAPENIPIINEGPWWLNGFAVVVELDKKGGNGAVFVVYNDCPLKEEEEEEEYEEYAGPSEEYTVETGGIAANHEPGKPHPLCNQKFKVAKIADSLKRLGDLQTRFVFEEITKDKRPIYSTKIMTDEVLGRFILHAKAPA
;
A
#
# COMPACT_ATOMS: atom_id res chain seq x y z
N MET A 1 1.48 25.19 -4.00
CA MET A 1 2.93 25.42 -4.16
C MET A 1 3.42 24.64 -5.37
N PRO A 2 4.46 25.09 -6.09
CA PRO A 2 5.11 24.29 -7.12
C PRO A 2 5.76 23.03 -6.49
N ARG A 3 5.96 21.97 -7.28
CA ARG A 3 6.66 20.76 -6.82
C ARG A 3 8.07 21.13 -6.33
N PRO A 4 8.49 20.67 -5.13
CA PRO A 4 9.86 20.83 -4.66
C PRO A 4 10.82 20.13 -5.61
N LYS A 5 11.94 20.77 -5.91
CA LYS A 5 13.01 20.17 -6.72
C LYS A 5 13.63 18.98 -5.97
N THR A 6 14.03 17.94 -6.71
CA THR A 6 14.87 16.86 -6.17
C THR A 6 16.27 17.35 -5.84
N ASP A 7 17.05 16.57 -5.08
CA ASP A 7 18.45 16.94 -4.79
C ASP A 7 19.25 17.10 -6.09
N GLN A 8 19.01 16.22 -7.07
CA GLN A 8 19.63 16.28 -8.39
C GLN A 8 19.24 17.55 -9.15
N GLU A 9 17.95 17.90 -9.19
CA GLU A 9 17.46 19.10 -9.89
C GLU A 9 18.00 20.40 -9.27
N ILE A 10 18.20 20.43 -7.96
CA ILE A 10 18.83 21.57 -7.27
C ILE A 10 20.31 21.64 -7.67
N GLN A 11 21.03 20.51 -7.59
CA GLN A 11 22.46 20.43 -7.89
C GLN A 11 22.79 20.70 -9.37
N GLU A 12 21.94 20.30 -10.31
CA GLU A 12 22.09 20.61 -11.73
C GLU A 12 22.04 22.12 -12.01
N GLY A 13 21.37 22.88 -11.15
CA GLY A 13 21.32 24.35 -11.22
C GLY A 13 22.50 25.06 -10.56
N TRP A 14 23.42 24.35 -9.91
CA TRP A 14 24.52 24.97 -9.16
C TRP A 14 25.66 25.45 -10.06
N GLY A 15 26.11 26.67 -9.80
CA GLY A 15 27.38 27.19 -10.29
C GLY A 15 28.52 26.95 -9.31
N ASP A 16 29.71 27.45 -9.67
CA ASP A 16 30.93 27.31 -8.86
C ASP A 16 30.76 27.82 -7.42
N LEU A 17 29.96 28.88 -7.23
CA LEU A 17 29.75 29.48 -5.93
C LEU A 17 28.89 28.60 -5.01
N GLN A 18 27.82 27.99 -5.52
CA GLN A 18 26.99 27.04 -4.76
C GLN A 18 27.79 25.78 -4.40
N TRP A 19 28.63 25.27 -5.31
CA TRP A 19 29.56 24.18 -5.01
C TRP A 19 30.59 24.57 -3.94
N LYS A 20 31.06 25.82 -3.93
CA LYS A 20 31.91 26.34 -2.84
C LYS A 20 31.16 26.36 -1.50
N PHE A 21 29.87 26.73 -1.49
CA PHE A 21 29.05 26.74 -0.28
C PHE A 21 28.84 25.35 0.31
N ILE A 22 28.40 24.35 -0.48
CA ILE A 22 28.18 22.99 0.03
C ILE A 22 29.48 22.37 0.57
N ASN A 23 30.60 22.53 -0.14
CA ASN A 23 31.89 22.01 0.31
C ASN A 23 32.35 22.66 1.62
N TRP A 24 32.14 23.97 1.75
CA TRP A 24 32.42 24.68 2.99
C TRP A 24 31.49 24.23 4.12
N PHE A 25 30.20 24.07 3.85
CA PHE A 25 29.21 23.63 4.83
C PHE A 25 29.55 22.23 5.35
N ASP A 26 29.78 21.27 4.46
CA ASP A 26 30.11 19.89 4.83
C ASP A 26 31.42 19.80 5.63
N ALA A 27 32.44 20.59 5.29
CA ALA A 27 33.69 20.65 6.02
C ALA A 27 33.55 21.23 7.44
N ASN A 28 32.53 22.06 7.70
CA ASN A 28 32.32 22.73 8.98
C ASN A 28 31.16 22.17 9.82
N SER A 29 30.38 21.24 9.29
CA SER A 29 29.20 20.64 9.96
C SER A 29 29.49 19.38 10.78
N GLY A 30 30.70 18.81 10.71
CA GLY A 30 31.08 17.63 11.48
C GLY A 30 31.16 17.86 13.00
N ALA A 31 31.26 16.77 13.79
CA ALA A 31 31.44 16.86 15.24
C ALA A 31 32.73 17.63 15.58
N GLY A 32 32.59 18.82 16.19
CA GLY A 32 33.70 19.75 16.47
C GLY A 32 33.96 20.81 15.39
N GLY A 33 33.21 20.79 14.29
CA GLY A 33 33.22 21.77 13.22
C GLY A 33 32.72 23.15 13.67
N ALA A 34 33.06 24.19 12.90
CA ALA A 34 32.77 25.57 13.26
C ALA A 34 31.26 25.86 13.32
N ILE A 35 30.46 25.24 12.45
CA ILE A 35 29.00 25.43 12.40
C ILE A 35 28.36 24.89 13.67
N ASN A 36 28.72 23.68 14.10
CA ASN A 36 28.19 23.11 15.35
C ASN A 36 28.53 23.98 16.56
N LYS A 37 29.71 24.62 16.60
CA LYS A 37 30.08 25.53 17.69
C LYS A 37 29.21 26.79 17.74
N CYS A 38 28.67 27.26 16.60
CA CYS A 38 27.74 28.38 16.56
C CYS A 38 26.39 28.07 17.23
N HIS A 39 26.05 26.79 17.44
CA HIS A 39 24.78 26.36 18.06
C HIS A 39 24.95 25.82 19.49
N MET A 40 26.18 25.84 20.03
CA MET A 40 26.45 25.35 21.38
C MET A 40 26.02 26.35 22.47
N PRO A 41 25.69 25.87 23.68
CA PRO A 41 25.42 26.76 24.81
C PRO A 41 26.58 27.75 25.05
N GLY A 42 26.26 29.05 25.06
CA GLY A 42 27.23 30.14 25.26
C GLY A 42 27.82 30.73 23.97
N ALA A 43 27.40 30.28 22.79
CA ALA A 43 27.69 30.98 21.54
C ALA A 43 26.93 32.31 21.44
N ASP A 44 27.51 33.27 20.73
CA ASP A 44 26.83 34.53 20.41
C ASP A 44 25.58 34.26 19.55
N TYR A 45 24.54 35.08 19.72
CA TYR A 45 23.27 34.91 19.01
C TYR A 45 23.43 34.96 17.47
N ASP A 46 24.39 35.72 16.97
CA ASP A 46 24.72 35.87 15.55
C ASP A 46 25.99 35.10 15.14
N ALA A 47 26.48 34.16 15.96
CA ALA A 47 27.74 33.45 15.71
C ALA A 47 27.81 32.76 14.34
N PHE A 48 26.69 32.25 13.82
CA PHE A 48 26.63 31.65 12.49
C PHE A 48 26.78 32.71 11.38
N ASN A 49 26.12 33.85 11.50
CA ASN A 49 26.27 34.98 10.56
C ASN A 49 27.70 35.54 10.59
N GLN A 50 28.30 35.67 11.77
CA GLN A 50 29.71 36.08 11.89
C GLN A 50 30.65 35.09 11.19
N LEU A 51 30.37 33.79 11.29
CA LEU A 51 31.14 32.74 10.61
C LEU A 51 30.99 32.81 9.08
N ILE A 52 29.79 33.11 8.58
CA ILE A 52 29.52 33.35 7.15
C ILE A 52 30.30 34.58 6.67
N VAL A 53 30.16 35.73 7.35
CA VAL A 53 30.88 36.98 7.00
C VAL A 53 32.39 36.77 6.98
N ARG A 54 32.92 35.98 7.91
CA ARG A 54 34.35 35.64 7.94
C ARG A 54 34.78 34.76 6.76
N SER A 55 33.93 33.83 6.33
CA SER A 55 34.25 32.85 5.28
C SER A 55 33.98 33.39 3.87
N PHE A 56 33.00 34.29 3.75
CA PHE A 56 32.52 34.93 2.53
C PHE A 56 32.42 36.45 2.79
N PRO A 57 33.53 37.21 2.73
CA PRO A 57 33.54 38.62 3.15
C PRO A 57 32.81 39.59 2.22
N LYS A 58 32.49 39.16 0.99
CA LYS A 58 31.75 39.99 0.04
C LYS A 58 30.25 39.85 0.29
N GLU A 59 29.55 40.98 0.33
CA GLU A 59 28.10 41.05 0.53
C GLU A 59 27.35 40.21 -0.52
N GLU A 60 27.74 40.29 -1.79
CA GLU A 60 27.15 39.47 -2.88
C GLU A 60 27.30 37.95 -2.64
N GLU A 61 28.41 37.51 -2.03
CA GLU A 61 28.61 36.09 -1.69
C GLU A 61 27.77 35.67 -0.47
N GLN A 62 27.46 36.60 0.44
CA GLN A 62 26.60 36.37 1.60
C GLN A 62 25.14 36.27 1.18
N GLU A 63 24.66 37.19 0.35
CA GLU A 63 23.30 37.14 -0.23
C GLU A 63 23.09 35.85 -1.05
N ALA A 64 24.10 35.46 -1.84
CA ALA A 64 24.06 34.21 -2.58
C ALA A 64 24.07 32.97 -1.66
N PHE A 65 24.76 33.05 -0.51
CA PHE A 65 24.74 31.99 0.49
C PHE A 65 23.35 31.83 1.11
N ASP A 66 22.67 32.93 1.44
CA ASP A 66 21.32 32.89 2.01
C ASP A 66 20.33 32.23 1.06
N VAL A 67 20.36 32.61 -0.24
CA VAL A 67 19.51 31.98 -1.28
C VAL A 67 19.82 30.48 -1.41
N TRP A 68 21.10 30.12 -1.41
CA TRP A 68 21.52 28.71 -1.46
C TRP A 68 21.09 27.95 -0.19
N ALA A 69 21.20 28.55 0.98
CA ALA A 69 20.85 27.95 2.26
C ALA A 69 19.33 27.72 2.36
N GLU A 70 18.53 28.67 1.92
CA GLU A 70 17.08 28.52 1.84
C GLU A 70 16.68 27.37 0.88
N GLU A 71 17.28 27.31 -0.31
CA GLU A 71 16.96 26.25 -1.28
C GLU A 71 17.49 24.88 -0.82
N TRP A 72 18.76 24.78 -0.41
CA TRP A 72 19.39 23.51 -0.07
C TRP A 72 19.04 23.05 1.34
N LEU A 73 19.29 23.86 2.38
CA LEU A 73 19.02 23.43 3.77
C LEU A 73 17.52 23.39 4.05
N GLY A 74 16.74 24.28 3.44
CA GLY A 74 15.27 24.30 3.55
C GLY A 74 14.55 23.24 2.70
N ARG A 75 15.24 22.50 1.81
CA ARG A 75 14.60 21.55 0.88
C ARG A 75 13.72 20.51 1.57
N HIS A 76 14.16 20.00 2.71
CA HIS A 76 13.43 18.96 3.46
C HIS A 76 12.13 19.51 4.03
N PHE A 77 12.15 20.71 4.60
CA PHE A 77 10.94 21.37 5.09
C PHE A 77 9.96 21.67 3.94
N THR A 78 10.47 22.16 2.81
CA THR A 78 9.65 22.40 1.61
C THR A 78 9.03 21.10 1.07
N ARG A 79 9.74 19.96 1.16
CA ARG A 79 9.20 18.65 0.78
C ARG A 79 8.15 18.14 1.76
N MET A 80 8.39 18.25 3.06
CA MET A 80 7.42 17.85 4.09
C MET A 80 6.13 18.67 4.04
N THR A 81 6.22 19.96 3.72
CA THR A 81 5.04 20.84 3.60
C THR A 81 4.35 20.76 2.25
N TYR A 82 5.00 20.17 1.25
CA TYR A 82 4.43 20.01 -0.07
C TYR A 82 3.35 18.93 -0.09
N ARG A 83 2.15 19.33 -0.49
CA ARG A 83 1.05 18.41 -0.77
C ARG A 83 1.19 17.90 -2.20
N LEU A 84 1.67 16.67 -2.33
CA LEU A 84 1.76 15.98 -3.61
C LEU A 84 0.38 15.89 -4.24
N LYS A 85 0.25 16.13 -5.55
CA LYS A 85 -1.04 16.01 -6.24
C LYS A 85 -1.38 14.54 -6.53
N PRO A 86 -2.67 14.18 -6.62
CA PRO A 86 -3.08 12.82 -6.98
C PRO A 86 -2.46 12.31 -8.29
N GLU A 87 -2.42 13.16 -9.31
CA GLU A 87 -1.84 12.85 -10.62
C GLU A 87 -0.35 12.54 -10.52
N GLU A 88 0.39 13.35 -9.76
CA GLU A 88 1.83 13.19 -9.56
C GLU A 88 2.14 11.87 -8.81
N PHE A 89 1.33 11.52 -7.81
CA PHE A 89 1.46 10.22 -7.13
C PHE A 89 1.18 9.05 -8.08
N LEU A 90 0.10 9.13 -8.88
CA LEU A 90 -0.21 8.08 -9.86
C LEU A 90 0.91 7.93 -10.90
N ASP A 91 1.50 9.05 -11.35
CA ASP A 91 2.64 9.05 -12.25
C ASP A 91 3.89 8.42 -11.61
N GLN A 92 4.17 8.69 -10.33
CA GLN A 92 5.25 8.04 -9.58
C GLN A 92 5.05 6.52 -9.53
N VAL A 93 3.85 6.06 -9.18
CA VAL A 93 3.54 4.62 -9.14
C VAL A 93 3.67 3.99 -10.54
N MET A 94 3.22 4.67 -11.59
CA MET A 94 3.34 4.20 -12.99
C MET A 94 4.79 4.19 -13.50
N ALA A 95 5.64 5.11 -13.02
CA ALA A 95 7.05 5.18 -13.40
C ALA A 95 7.93 4.20 -12.60
N THR A 96 7.42 3.67 -11.48
CA THR A 96 8.17 2.77 -10.60
C THR A 96 8.46 1.44 -11.29
N ASN A 97 9.74 1.07 -11.34
CA ASN A 97 10.15 -0.25 -11.74
C ASN A 97 10.14 -1.19 -10.54
N PHE A 98 9.04 -1.93 -10.35
CA PHE A 98 8.86 -2.87 -9.22
C PHE A 98 9.82 -4.07 -9.23
N THR A 99 10.64 -4.23 -10.27
CA THR A 99 11.72 -5.25 -10.32
C THR A 99 13.06 -4.71 -9.80
N ASN A 100 13.18 -3.39 -9.62
CA ASN A 100 14.37 -2.72 -9.16
C ASN A 100 14.18 -2.26 -7.70
N ASN A 101 14.99 -2.81 -6.79
CA ASN A 101 14.93 -2.51 -5.36
C ASN A 101 15.15 -1.01 -5.05
N GLN A 102 15.98 -0.30 -5.82
CA GLN A 102 16.22 1.13 -5.63
C GLN A 102 14.97 1.92 -6.02
N SER A 103 14.43 1.69 -7.21
CA SER A 103 13.20 2.35 -7.67
C SER A 103 12.03 2.11 -6.72
N LEU A 104 11.90 0.88 -6.20
CA LEU A 104 10.91 0.55 -5.20
C LEU A 104 11.18 1.29 -3.87
N SER A 105 12.42 1.28 -3.38
CA SER A 105 12.79 1.98 -2.15
C SER A 105 12.51 3.48 -2.24
N ASP A 106 12.68 4.09 -3.40
CA ASP A 106 12.42 5.51 -3.61
C ASP A 106 10.92 5.81 -3.52
N LEU A 107 10.06 4.99 -4.14
CA LEU A 107 8.60 5.11 -3.99
C LEU A 107 8.16 4.95 -2.52
N LEU A 108 8.71 3.96 -1.80
CA LEU A 108 8.36 3.73 -0.40
C LEU A 108 8.75 4.91 0.50
N LYS A 109 9.95 5.47 0.28
CA LYS A 109 10.40 6.67 0.98
C LYS A 109 9.50 7.87 0.68
N ASP A 110 9.10 8.04 -0.58
CA ASP A 110 8.20 9.13 -0.96
C ASP A 110 6.85 9.02 -0.23
N ILE A 111 6.29 7.81 -0.11
CA ILE A 111 5.04 7.60 0.62
C ILE A 111 5.21 7.86 2.12
N ALA A 112 6.33 7.47 2.71
CA ALA A 112 6.59 7.62 4.14
C ALA A 112 6.93 9.06 4.57
N LEU A 113 7.61 9.83 3.71
CA LEU A 113 8.21 11.13 4.09
C LEU A 113 7.42 12.34 3.59
N ASN A 114 6.54 12.20 2.61
CA ASN A 114 5.79 13.33 2.05
C ASN A 114 4.33 13.33 2.52
N TYR A 115 3.70 14.51 2.45
CA TYR A 115 2.27 14.63 2.68
C TYR A 115 1.48 14.01 1.51
N MET A 116 0.97 12.80 1.72
CA MET A 116 0.25 12.03 0.70
C MET A 116 -1.15 12.59 0.39
N PRO A 117 -1.54 12.70 -0.90
CA PRO A 117 -2.86 13.17 -1.28
C PRO A 117 -3.96 12.15 -1.03
N TRP A 118 -5.19 12.63 -0.93
CA TRP A 118 -6.35 11.81 -1.27
C TRP A 118 -6.37 11.57 -2.77
N VAL A 119 -6.25 10.32 -3.21
CA VAL A 119 -6.31 9.95 -4.63
C VAL A 119 -7.73 9.55 -4.98
N PRO A 120 -8.46 10.32 -5.82
CA PRO A 120 -9.81 9.98 -6.19
C PRO A 120 -9.90 8.66 -6.96
N ILE A 121 -10.89 7.83 -6.63
CA ILE A 121 -11.23 6.64 -7.41
C ILE A 121 -12.45 6.91 -8.28
N GLY A 122 -13.47 7.54 -7.68
CA GLY A 122 -14.72 7.80 -8.37
C GLY A 122 -15.92 7.76 -7.44
N ARG A 123 -17.08 7.58 -8.05
CA ARG A 123 -18.37 7.48 -7.37
C ARG A 123 -19.12 6.21 -7.74
N SER A 124 -19.93 5.78 -6.80
CA SER A 124 -20.90 4.70 -6.96
C SER A 124 -22.24 5.11 -6.34
N GLN A 125 -23.24 4.22 -6.40
CA GLN A 125 -24.57 4.49 -5.86
C GLN A 125 -25.06 3.31 -5.02
N TYR A 126 -25.33 3.56 -3.75
CA TYR A 126 -25.81 2.55 -2.80
C TYR A 126 -26.98 3.11 -1.99
N GLY A 127 -28.04 2.32 -1.82
CA GLY A 127 -29.23 2.74 -1.06
C GLY A 127 -29.90 4.01 -1.60
N GLY A 128 -29.75 4.31 -2.89
CA GLY A 128 -30.28 5.52 -3.53
C GLY A 128 -29.42 6.78 -3.37
N VAL A 129 -28.33 6.72 -2.60
CA VAL A 129 -27.43 7.85 -2.32
C VAL A 129 -26.14 7.71 -3.14
N GLN A 130 -25.59 8.83 -3.61
CA GLN A 130 -24.27 8.86 -4.23
C GLN A 130 -23.18 8.70 -3.16
N THR A 131 -22.23 7.81 -3.42
CA THR A 131 -21.10 7.54 -2.53
C THR A 131 -19.81 7.79 -3.30
N PHE A 132 -18.87 8.49 -2.68
CA PHE A 132 -17.56 8.81 -3.27
C PHE A 132 -16.47 7.98 -2.59
N TYR A 133 -15.45 7.64 -3.36
CA TYR A 133 -14.32 6.84 -2.91
C TYR A 133 -13.01 7.49 -3.31
N ALA A 134 -12.08 7.47 -2.38
CA ALA A 134 -10.69 7.84 -2.58
C ALA A 134 -9.81 6.82 -1.86
N PHE A 135 -8.52 6.84 -2.14
CA PHE A 135 -7.56 6.14 -1.29
C PHE A 135 -6.48 7.08 -0.80
N ARG A 136 -5.94 6.77 0.38
CA ARG A 136 -4.77 7.43 0.92
C ARG A 136 -3.56 6.53 0.67
N PRO A 137 -2.50 7.02 0.02
CA PRO A 137 -1.27 6.24 -0.16
C PRO A 137 -0.72 5.71 1.18
N HIS A 138 -0.41 4.41 1.20
CA HIS A 138 0.01 3.67 2.38
C HIS A 138 0.64 2.33 1.97
N VAL A 139 1.73 1.92 2.63
CA VAL A 139 2.60 0.81 2.17
C VAL A 139 2.68 -0.39 3.10
N ASP A 140 2.08 -0.32 4.29
CA ASP A 140 2.07 -1.41 5.28
C ASP A 140 0.66 -1.65 5.83
N TYR A 141 -0.31 -1.99 4.97
CA TYR A 141 -1.69 -2.23 5.41
C TYR A 141 -2.10 -3.70 5.30
N LEU A 142 -1.57 -4.42 4.30
CA LEU A 142 -1.76 -5.86 4.20
C LEU A 142 -0.52 -6.56 4.73
N GLU A 143 -0.70 -7.36 5.76
CA GLU A 143 0.37 -8.26 6.19
C GLU A 143 0.24 -9.62 5.49
N PRO A 144 1.36 -10.21 5.05
CA PRO A 144 1.33 -11.58 4.60
C PRO A 144 0.97 -12.49 5.79
N ASP A 145 0.11 -13.49 5.59
CA ASP A 145 -0.27 -14.42 6.66
C ASP A 145 0.96 -15.23 7.18
N ARG A 146 2.09 -15.21 6.45
CA ARG A 146 3.38 -15.76 6.83
C ARG A 146 4.53 -14.92 6.27
N VAL A 147 5.45 -14.52 7.15
CA VAL A 147 6.69 -13.82 6.80
C VAL A 147 7.81 -14.84 6.59
N ASP A 148 8.41 -14.89 5.41
CA ASP A 148 9.64 -15.65 5.16
C ASP A 148 10.83 -14.79 5.63
N PRO A 149 11.71 -15.27 6.54
CA PRO A 149 12.78 -14.46 7.15
C PRO A 149 13.98 -14.20 6.21
N SER A 150 13.74 -14.08 4.90
CA SER A 150 14.82 -13.89 3.92
C SER A 150 15.40 -12.47 4.04
N PRO A 151 16.73 -12.30 4.14
CA PRO A 151 17.39 -10.98 4.21
C PRO A 151 17.22 -10.14 2.94
N ASP A 152 16.77 -10.74 1.83
CA ASP A 152 16.50 -10.06 0.54
C ASP A 152 15.02 -9.66 0.35
N ALA A 153 14.17 -9.87 1.35
CA ALA A 153 12.78 -9.45 1.33
C ALA A 153 12.71 -7.93 1.52
N VAL A 154 12.74 -7.20 0.40
CA VAL A 154 12.38 -5.77 0.40
C VAL A 154 10.87 -5.67 0.65
N GLY A 155 10.51 -5.74 1.93
CA GLY A 155 9.22 -5.37 2.51
C GLY A 155 8.05 -6.34 2.26
N ASN A 156 7.05 -6.24 3.12
CA ASN A 156 5.71 -6.83 2.97
C ASN A 156 4.89 -6.17 1.84
N TYR A 157 5.56 -5.55 0.87
CA TYR A 157 4.95 -4.60 -0.04
C TYR A 157 4.48 -5.22 -1.36
N ILE A 158 5.30 -6.10 -1.95
CA ILE A 158 4.88 -6.90 -3.09
C ILE A 158 4.34 -8.23 -2.55
N LEU A 159 3.07 -8.46 -2.82
CA LEU A 159 2.31 -9.57 -2.27
C LEU A 159 1.73 -10.44 -3.40
N THR A 160 1.39 -11.67 -3.06
CA THR A 160 0.78 -12.62 -3.97
C THR A 160 -0.38 -13.34 -3.30
N MET A 161 -1.44 -13.56 -4.05
CA MET A 161 -2.64 -14.24 -3.62
C MET A 161 -3.15 -15.19 -4.71
N LYS A 162 -3.58 -16.39 -4.33
CA LYS A 162 -4.18 -17.33 -5.27
C LYS A 162 -5.68 -17.04 -5.43
N LEU A 163 -6.11 -16.70 -6.65
CA LEU A 163 -7.51 -16.35 -6.93
C LEU A 163 -8.38 -17.60 -7.18
N LYS A 164 -7.85 -18.64 -7.82
CA LYS A 164 -8.60 -19.88 -8.10
C LYS A 164 -8.44 -20.91 -6.99
N SER A 165 -9.56 -21.33 -6.39
CA SER A 165 -9.62 -22.60 -5.67
C SER A 165 -9.49 -23.72 -6.72
N LYS A 166 -8.62 -24.71 -6.51
CA LYS A 166 -8.67 -25.94 -7.28
C LYS A 166 -10.00 -26.63 -6.94
N THR A 167 -11.05 -26.41 -7.73
CA THR A 167 -12.23 -27.27 -7.67
C THR A 167 -11.73 -28.65 -8.04
N ARG A 168 -11.76 -29.59 -7.09
CA ARG A 168 -11.60 -31.00 -7.39
C ARG A 168 -12.77 -31.33 -8.31
N ALA A 169 -12.54 -31.31 -9.62
CA ALA A 169 -13.51 -31.78 -10.58
C ALA A 169 -13.93 -33.17 -10.10
N ALA A 170 -15.21 -33.32 -9.77
CA ALA A 170 -15.80 -34.62 -9.66
C ALA A 170 -15.56 -35.27 -11.02
N SER A 171 -14.61 -36.20 -11.07
CA SER A 171 -14.32 -36.95 -12.29
C SER A 171 -15.61 -37.55 -12.80
N ASP A 172 -15.85 -37.28 -14.08
CA ASP A 172 -16.84 -37.91 -14.92
C ASP A 172 -16.90 -39.42 -14.66
N LEU A 173 -17.98 -39.84 -14.00
CA LEU A 173 -18.58 -41.16 -14.20
C LEU A 173 -20.08 -40.92 -14.37
N THR A 174 -20.48 -40.62 -15.60
CA THR A 174 -21.88 -40.73 -16.05
C THR A 174 -22.17 -42.20 -16.46
N PRO A 175 -23.41 -42.57 -16.78
CA PRO A 175 -24.43 -43.01 -15.83
C PRO A 175 -24.87 -44.46 -16.11
N ALA A 176 -25.37 -45.19 -15.13
CA ALA A 176 -26.08 -46.46 -15.38
C ALA A 176 -27.48 -46.40 -14.79
N SER A 177 -28.46 -46.10 -15.65
CA SER A 177 -29.86 -46.41 -15.40
C SER A 177 -30.06 -47.92 -15.43
N THR A 178 -30.64 -48.48 -14.38
CA THR A 178 -31.62 -49.58 -14.52
C THR A 178 -32.68 -49.46 -13.44
N SER A 179 -33.92 -49.38 -13.92
CA SER A 179 -35.16 -49.53 -13.18
C SER A 179 -35.29 -50.96 -12.64
N SER A 180 -35.71 -51.12 -11.38
CA SER A 180 -37.01 -51.71 -11.03
C SER A 180 -37.06 -52.27 -9.60
N SER A 181 -38.18 -51.93 -8.94
CA SER A 181 -38.97 -52.81 -8.06
C SER A 181 -38.56 -53.05 -6.59
N VAL A 182 -39.40 -52.51 -5.68
CA VAL A 182 -40.31 -53.28 -4.79
C VAL A 182 -39.89 -53.60 -3.31
N PHE A 183 -40.83 -53.25 -2.40
CA PHE A 183 -41.12 -53.68 -1.00
C PHE A 183 -40.19 -53.32 0.20
N ASN A 184 -40.55 -52.24 0.93
CA ASN A 184 -41.15 -52.15 2.29
C ASN A 184 -40.97 -53.32 3.33
N PRO A 185 -41.22 -53.13 4.65
CA PRO A 185 -40.55 -52.32 5.69
C PRO A 185 -40.34 -53.11 7.04
N SER A 186 -40.04 -52.41 8.16
CA SER A 186 -40.06 -52.83 9.59
C SER A 186 -38.67 -53.26 10.16
N THR A 187 -38.21 -52.92 11.39
CA THR A 187 -38.88 -52.50 12.63
C THR A 187 -37.88 -51.79 13.59
N ARG A 188 -38.28 -50.63 14.12
CA ARG A 188 -38.19 -50.12 15.53
C ARG A 188 -36.97 -50.44 16.45
N SER A 189 -36.35 -49.38 17.02
CA SER A 189 -36.05 -49.15 18.48
C SER A 189 -34.79 -48.27 18.65
N ILE A 190 -34.91 -46.96 18.89
CA ILE A 190 -34.83 -46.24 20.20
C ILE A 190 -33.43 -46.24 20.86
N SER A 191 -32.77 -45.07 20.73
CA SER A 191 -32.06 -44.26 21.75
C SER A 191 -30.56 -44.43 22.08
N VAL A 192 -29.98 -43.24 22.30
CA VAL A 192 -28.84 -42.83 23.15
C VAL A 192 -27.43 -42.80 22.53
N GLY A 193 -27.01 -41.59 22.15
CA GLY A 193 -26.02 -40.83 22.92
C GLY A 193 -24.53 -41.13 22.70
N GLU A 194 -23.92 -40.24 21.90
CA GLU A 194 -22.63 -39.58 22.14
C GLU A 194 -21.34 -40.42 22.28
N CYS A 195 -20.59 -40.38 21.17
CA CYS A 195 -19.19 -39.93 21.07
C CYS A 195 -18.17 -40.48 22.08
N ALA A 196 -17.62 -41.66 21.75
CA ALA A 196 -16.35 -42.13 22.30
C ALA A 196 -15.16 -41.48 21.56
N PHE A 197 -14.31 -40.78 22.33
CA PHE A 197 -12.95 -40.43 21.94
C PHE A 197 -12.14 -41.69 21.61
N SER A 198 -11.31 -41.65 20.57
CA SER A 198 -10.15 -42.55 20.44
C SER A 198 -9.02 -41.86 19.69
N ARG A 199 -7.96 -41.58 20.45
CA ARG A 199 -6.62 -41.15 20.02
C ARG A 199 -5.85 -42.35 19.42
N PRO A 200 -4.66 -42.14 18.83
CA PRO A 200 -4.31 -42.53 17.47
C PRO A 200 -3.67 -43.92 17.36
N ARG A 201 -3.77 -44.54 16.18
CA ARG A 201 -2.90 -45.66 15.79
C ARG A 201 -2.41 -45.46 14.35
N SER A 202 -1.10 -45.57 14.20
CA SER A 202 -0.32 -45.25 13.02
C SER A 202 -0.55 -46.18 11.82
N SER A 203 -0.21 -45.60 10.67
CA SER A 203 0.35 -46.24 9.47
C SER A 203 -0.61 -46.94 8.51
N SER A 204 -0.81 -46.32 7.35
CA SER A 204 -0.51 -46.94 6.06
C SER A 204 -0.24 -45.85 5.03
N ALA A 205 1.00 -45.83 4.54
CA ALA A 205 1.47 -44.96 3.47
C ALA A 205 0.61 -45.17 2.21
N SER A 206 -0.07 -44.12 1.77
CA SER A 206 -0.58 -44.02 0.41
C SER A 206 0.48 -43.29 -0.41
N ASN A 207 1.17 -44.05 -1.27
CA ASN A 207 2.11 -43.52 -2.26
C ASN A 207 1.35 -42.66 -3.26
N ILE A 208 1.24 -41.36 -2.98
CA ILE A 208 0.92 -40.35 -3.99
C ILE A 208 2.26 -39.96 -4.63
N PRO A 209 2.39 -39.98 -5.98
CA PRO A 209 3.64 -39.57 -6.61
C PRO A 209 3.87 -38.09 -6.32
N LEU A 210 4.94 -37.81 -5.58
CA LEU A 210 5.44 -36.46 -5.33
C LEU A 210 5.92 -35.88 -6.66
N ARG A 211 5.05 -35.13 -7.35
CA ARG A 211 5.47 -34.36 -8.52
C ARG A 211 6.16 -33.12 -7.99
N GLN A 212 7.50 -33.12 -7.98
CA GLN A 212 8.31 -31.92 -7.79
C GLN A 212 7.87 -30.90 -8.84
N GLU A 213 7.17 -29.85 -8.42
CA GLU A 213 7.03 -28.65 -9.23
C GLU A 213 8.37 -27.93 -9.20
N HIS A 214 8.98 -27.78 -10.38
CA HIS A 214 10.25 -27.09 -10.53
C HIS A 214 10.11 -25.62 -10.09
N PRO A 215 11.01 -25.11 -9.24
CA PRO A 215 10.96 -23.72 -8.72
C PRO A 215 11.13 -22.65 -9.81
N GLU A 216 11.47 -23.04 -11.03
CA GLU A 216 11.68 -22.14 -12.19
C GLU A 216 10.42 -21.93 -13.04
N LYS A 217 9.33 -22.64 -12.75
CA LYS A 217 8.10 -22.49 -13.53
C LYS A 217 7.28 -21.35 -12.94
N ALA A 218 7.38 -20.17 -13.55
CA ALA A 218 6.51 -19.04 -13.22
C ALA A 218 5.05 -19.51 -13.19
N PRO A 219 4.27 -19.22 -12.13
CA PRO A 219 2.88 -19.60 -12.05
C PRO A 219 2.13 -19.14 -13.30
N ASP A 220 1.23 -19.98 -13.80
CA ASP A 220 0.36 -19.61 -14.91
C ASP A 220 -0.43 -18.36 -14.50
N LYS A 221 -0.53 -17.41 -15.45
CA LYS A 221 -1.13 -16.07 -15.26
C LYS A 221 -2.55 -16.12 -14.68
N ASP A 222 -3.20 -17.27 -14.79
CA ASP A 222 -4.60 -17.47 -14.47
C ASP A 222 -4.87 -17.94 -13.02
N GLU A 223 -3.83 -18.21 -12.22
CA GLU A 223 -4.01 -18.71 -10.84
C GLU A 223 -3.68 -17.68 -9.75
N TYR A 224 -2.70 -16.81 -9.96
CA TYR A 224 -2.16 -15.93 -8.93
C TYR A 224 -2.26 -14.46 -9.34
N LEU A 225 -2.74 -13.63 -8.40
CA LEU A 225 -2.64 -12.18 -8.44
C LEU A 225 -1.34 -11.79 -7.73
N VAL A 226 -0.42 -11.17 -8.46
CA VAL A 226 0.79 -10.51 -7.93
C VAL A 226 0.49 -9.02 -7.89
N PHE A 227 0.72 -8.37 -6.75
CA PHE A 227 0.32 -6.98 -6.59
C PHE A 227 1.24 -6.22 -5.64
N ALA A 228 1.35 -4.90 -5.87
CA ALA A 228 1.91 -3.96 -4.91
C ALA A 228 0.76 -3.21 -4.23
N GLN A 229 0.84 -3.02 -2.91
CA GLN A 229 -0.12 -2.17 -2.22
C GLN A 229 0.20 -0.70 -2.43
N ILE A 230 -0.79 0.11 -2.79
CA ILE A 230 -0.59 1.54 -3.08
C ILE A 230 -1.34 2.44 -2.12
N GLY A 231 -2.22 1.90 -1.28
CA GLY A 231 -2.88 2.67 -0.24
C GLY A 231 -4.04 1.95 0.44
N THR A 232 -4.80 2.72 1.20
CA THR A 232 -5.99 2.28 1.93
C THR A 232 -7.24 2.93 1.37
N LEU A 233 -8.25 2.14 1.09
CA LEU A 233 -9.51 2.58 0.52
C LEU A 233 -10.34 3.32 1.58
N HIS A 234 -10.89 4.45 1.18
CA HIS A 234 -11.75 5.27 1.99
C HIS A 234 -13.06 5.59 1.28
N VAL A 235 -14.10 5.81 2.07
CA VAL A 235 -15.42 6.23 1.63
C VAL A 235 -15.71 7.62 2.18
N TYR A 236 -16.30 8.49 1.36
CA TYR A 236 -16.68 9.83 1.82
C TYR A 236 -17.73 9.69 2.92
N GLY A 237 -17.50 10.34 4.05
CA GLY A 237 -18.39 10.25 5.20
C GLY A 237 -19.04 11.52 5.63
N GLY A 238 -18.94 12.60 4.85
CA GLY A 238 -19.75 13.80 5.09
C GLY A 238 -21.24 13.53 4.88
N GLU A 239 -22.07 14.55 5.11
CA GLU A 239 -23.51 14.40 4.97
C GLU A 239 -23.90 14.08 3.52
N CYS A 240 -24.96 13.29 3.34
CA CYS A 240 -25.43 12.90 2.01
C CYS A 240 -25.86 14.11 1.15
N LYS A 241 -26.24 15.22 1.77
CA LYS A 241 -26.57 16.48 1.10
C LYS A 241 -25.34 17.12 0.45
N ASP A 242 -24.16 16.86 1.01
CA ASP A 242 -22.88 17.41 0.54
C ASP A 242 -22.26 16.50 -0.53
N ALA A 243 -22.71 15.24 -0.64
CA ALA A 243 -22.32 14.27 -1.66
C ALA A 243 -22.93 14.57 -3.05
N ALA A 244 -22.70 15.79 -3.55
CA ALA A 244 -23.18 16.27 -4.84
C ALA A 244 -22.00 16.72 -5.74
N PRO A 245 -22.10 16.58 -7.08
CA PRO A 245 -21.03 16.95 -8.01
C PRO A 245 -20.53 18.41 -7.88
N GLU A 246 -21.40 19.33 -7.49
CA GLU A 246 -21.07 20.73 -7.23
C GLU A 246 -20.14 20.93 -6.02
N ASN A 247 -20.06 19.96 -5.12
CA ASN A 247 -19.27 20.02 -3.89
C ASN A 247 -17.96 19.22 -3.95
N ILE A 248 -17.52 18.77 -5.14
CA ILE A 248 -16.25 18.04 -5.31
C ILE A 248 -15.06 18.70 -4.60
N PRO A 249 -14.86 20.05 -4.63
CA PRO A 249 -13.75 20.66 -3.92
C PRO A 249 -13.77 20.38 -2.42
N ILE A 250 -14.95 20.40 -1.81
CA ILE A 250 -15.16 20.10 -0.39
C ILE A 250 -14.99 18.60 -0.14
N ILE A 251 -15.57 17.75 -1.00
CA ILE A 251 -15.47 16.28 -0.88
C ILE A 251 -14.00 15.85 -0.95
N ASN A 252 -13.17 16.47 -1.79
CA ASN A 252 -11.74 16.20 -1.89
C ASN A 252 -10.99 16.45 -0.57
N GLU A 253 -11.47 17.37 0.27
CA GLU A 253 -10.88 17.67 1.58
C GLU A 253 -11.32 16.67 2.67
N GLY A 254 -12.44 15.97 2.47
CA GLY A 254 -13.00 15.00 3.40
C GLY A 254 -14.29 15.51 4.07
N PRO A 255 -14.80 14.80 5.09
CA PRO A 255 -14.15 13.70 5.81
C PRO A 255 -14.20 12.36 5.06
N TRP A 256 -13.13 11.57 5.23
CA TRP A 256 -12.93 10.25 4.59
C TRP A 256 -12.83 9.16 5.65
N TRP A 257 -13.52 8.04 5.45
CA TRP A 257 -13.61 6.92 6.39
C TRP A 257 -12.93 5.67 5.85
N LEU A 258 -12.03 5.09 6.63
CA LEU A 258 -11.38 3.82 6.32
C LEU A 258 -12.41 2.69 6.30
N ASN A 259 -12.40 1.86 5.26
CA ASN A 259 -13.39 0.78 5.09
C ASN A 259 -12.83 -0.65 5.25
N GLY A 260 -11.56 -0.78 5.63
CA GLY A 260 -10.92 -2.07 5.86
C GLY A 260 -10.29 -2.69 4.61
N PHE A 261 -10.24 -2.00 3.47
CA PHE A 261 -9.64 -2.51 2.25
C PHE A 261 -8.34 -1.77 1.91
N ALA A 262 -7.33 -2.52 1.48
CA ALA A 262 -6.17 -1.98 0.80
C ALA A 262 -6.48 -1.80 -0.69
N VAL A 263 -5.97 -0.73 -1.29
CA VAL A 263 -5.90 -0.55 -2.74
C VAL A 263 -4.58 -1.11 -3.23
N VAL A 264 -4.63 -1.97 -4.23
CA VAL A 264 -3.46 -2.65 -4.78
C VAL A 264 -3.44 -2.57 -6.30
N VAL A 265 -2.24 -2.50 -6.88
CA VAL A 265 -2.03 -2.55 -8.33
C VAL A 265 -1.47 -3.92 -8.70
N GLU A 266 -2.11 -4.58 -9.67
CA GLU A 266 -1.59 -5.81 -10.26
C GLU A 266 -0.25 -5.54 -10.94
N LEU A 267 0.70 -6.45 -10.77
CA LEU A 267 1.99 -6.40 -11.44
C LEU A 267 2.08 -7.53 -12.47
N ASP A 268 2.44 -7.18 -13.69
CA ASP A 268 2.74 -8.17 -14.70
C ASP A 268 4.10 -8.85 -14.45
N LYS A 269 4.44 -9.84 -15.28
CA LYS A 269 5.71 -10.58 -15.13
C LYS A 269 6.95 -9.69 -15.25
N LYS A 270 6.85 -8.52 -15.88
CA LYS A 270 7.94 -7.55 -16.04
C LYS A 270 7.92 -6.46 -14.97
N GLY A 271 7.04 -6.56 -13.96
CA GLY A 271 6.82 -5.52 -12.96
C GLY A 271 6.06 -4.32 -13.49
N GLY A 272 5.42 -4.42 -14.66
CA GLY A 272 4.56 -3.38 -15.21
C GLY A 272 3.19 -3.35 -14.54
N ASN A 273 2.62 -2.15 -14.42
CA ASN A 273 1.37 -1.89 -13.73
C ASN A 273 0.16 -2.37 -14.55
N GLY A 274 -0.74 -3.10 -13.91
CA GLY A 274 -1.96 -3.66 -14.48
C GLY A 274 -3.24 -3.06 -13.91
N ALA A 275 -4.25 -3.91 -13.72
CA ALA A 275 -5.52 -3.51 -13.14
C ALA A 275 -5.39 -3.16 -11.65
N VAL A 276 -6.36 -2.38 -11.16
CA VAL A 276 -6.40 -1.93 -9.76
C VAL A 276 -7.49 -2.69 -9.03
N PHE A 277 -7.14 -3.23 -7.88
CA PHE A 277 -7.99 -4.05 -7.04
C PHE A 277 -8.07 -3.46 -5.63
N VAL A 278 -9.10 -3.90 -4.91
CA VAL A 278 -9.24 -3.70 -3.47
C VAL A 278 -9.21 -5.06 -2.79
N VAL A 279 -8.43 -5.18 -1.73
CA VAL A 279 -8.24 -6.43 -0.98
C VAL A 279 -8.56 -6.15 0.49
N TYR A 280 -9.49 -6.92 1.04
CA TYR A 280 -9.91 -6.77 2.43
C TYR A 280 -8.79 -7.19 3.39
N ASN A 281 -8.52 -6.37 4.40
CA ASN A 281 -7.60 -6.73 5.46
C ASN A 281 -8.33 -7.57 6.53
N ASP A 282 -8.09 -8.88 6.52
CA ASP A 282 -8.61 -9.83 7.51
C ASP A 282 -7.87 -9.79 8.87
N CYS A 283 -6.73 -9.11 8.93
CA CYS A 283 -5.89 -8.95 10.11
C CYS A 283 -5.57 -7.46 10.29
N PRO A 284 -6.56 -6.61 10.64
CA PRO A 284 -6.25 -5.23 10.99
C PRO A 284 -5.20 -5.25 12.10
N LEU A 285 -4.18 -4.39 11.98
CA LEU A 285 -3.22 -4.16 13.05
C LEU A 285 -4.04 -3.99 14.32
N LYS A 286 -3.79 -4.84 15.33
CA LYS A 286 -4.36 -4.59 16.64
C LYS A 286 -3.83 -3.22 17.03
N GLU A 287 -4.73 -2.30 17.37
CA GLU A 287 -4.37 -1.09 18.11
C GLU A 287 -3.50 -1.59 19.27
N GLU A 288 -2.18 -1.37 19.19
CA GLU A 288 -1.31 -1.55 20.35
C GLU A 288 -1.88 -0.57 21.36
N GLU A 289 -2.49 -1.10 22.42
CA GLU A 289 -2.90 -0.31 23.58
C GLU A 289 -1.70 0.58 23.92
N GLU A 290 -1.91 1.90 23.88
CA GLU A 290 -0.93 2.97 24.07
C GLU A 290 0.14 2.61 25.12
N GLU A 291 1.23 1.96 24.71
CA GLU A 291 2.41 1.78 25.54
C GLU A 291 3.29 3.02 25.38
N GLU A 292 3.02 3.98 26.27
CA GLU A 292 3.89 5.04 26.78
C GLU A 292 4.71 5.84 25.74
N GLU A 293 4.12 6.99 25.40
CA GLU A 293 4.70 8.27 25.01
C GLU A 293 6.24 8.40 25.23
N TYR A 294 6.99 8.29 24.14
CA TYR A 294 8.24 9.04 23.97
C TYR A 294 7.99 10.09 22.88
N GLU A 295 7.83 11.36 23.28
CA GLU A 295 7.77 12.52 22.38
C GLU A 295 9.13 12.73 21.68
N GLU A 296 9.40 11.96 20.62
CA GLU A 296 10.44 12.25 19.64
C GLU A 296 9.79 12.32 18.26
N TYR A 297 9.42 13.55 17.85
CA TYR A 297 8.82 13.92 16.56
C TYR A 297 7.93 12.83 15.93
N ALA A 298 6.72 12.69 16.46
CA ALA A 298 5.64 12.11 15.68
C ALA A 298 5.44 13.02 14.45
N GLY A 299 5.88 12.55 13.28
CA GLY A 299 5.38 13.06 11.99
C GLY A 299 3.84 13.11 12.03
N PRO A 300 3.18 13.88 11.14
CA PRO A 300 1.78 14.27 11.32
C PRO A 300 0.95 13.08 11.77
N SER A 301 0.59 13.10 13.06
CA SER A 301 -0.31 12.12 13.65
C SER A 301 -1.46 11.99 12.67
N GLU A 302 -1.89 10.76 12.37
CA GLU A 302 -3.18 10.57 11.73
C GLU A 302 -4.18 11.31 12.60
N GLU A 303 -4.52 12.52 12.20
CA GLU A 303 -5.57 13.31 12.81
C GLU A 303 -6.82 12.53 12.42
N TYR A 304 -7.13 11.52 13.24
CA TYR A 304 -8.41 10.84 13.23
C TYR A 304 -9.41 11.98 13.33
N THR A 305 -10.09 12.26 12.23
CA THR A 305 -11.11 13.30 12.16
C THR A 305 -12.28 12.83 13.04
N VAL A 306 -12.18 13.10 14.34
CA VAL A 306 -13.17 12.71 15.36
C VAL A 306 -14.44 13.57 15.29
N GLU A 307 -14.59 14.44 14.28
CA GLU A 307 -15.87 15.14 14.06
C GLU A 307 -16.80 14.28 13.20
N THR A 308 -17.44 13.34 13.90
CA THR A 308 -18.34 12.33 13.36
C THR A 308 -19.71 12.91 12.99
N GLY A 309 -20.03 12.90 11.70
CA GLY A 309 -21.40 13.05 11.19
C GLY A 309 -21.53 12.44 9.80
N GLY A 310 -22.57 11.63 9.56
CA GLY A 310 -22.85 11.01 8.26
C GLY A 310 -23.12 9.48 8.32
N ILE A 311 -23.62 8.89 7.22
CA ILE A 311 -23.96 7.46 7.16
C ILE A 311 -22.71 6.58 7.35
N ALA A 312 -21.54 7.05 6.89
CA ALA A 312 -20.27 6.35 7.01
C ALA A 312 -19.76 6.18 8.45
N ALA A 313 -20.29 6.94 9.43
CA ALA A 313 -19.93 6.76 10.84
C ALA A 313 -20.33 5.39 11.40
N ASN A 314 -21.30 4.72 10.77
CA ASN A 314 -21.76 3.39 11.14
C ASN A 314 -21.17 2.30 10.24
N HIS A 315 -19.97 2.52 9.69
CA HIS A 315 -19.36 1.60 8.74
C HIS A 315 -18.88 0.31 9.40
N GLU A 316 -19.36 -0.83 8.89
CA GLU A 316 -18.86 -2.15 9.29
C GLU A 316 -17.63 -2.51 8.43
N PRO A 317 -16.49 -2.88 9.04
CA PRO A 317 -15.33 -3.37 8.30
C PRO A 317 -15.69 -4.49 7.31
N GLY A 318 -15.21 -4.36 6.07
CA GLY A 318 -15.42 -5.37 5.02
C GLY A 318 -16.70 -5.19 4.21
N LYS A 319 -17.45 -4.11 4.45
CA LYS A 319 -18.41 -3.57 3.51
C LYS A 319 -17.77 -2.41 2.73
N PRO A 320 -18.12 -2.17 1.45
CA PRO A 320 -17.66 -0.96 0.77
C PRO A 320 -18.36 0.31 1.26
N HIS A 321 -19.60 0.18 1.71
CA HIS A 321 -20.44 1.25 2.23
C HIS A 321 -21.48 0.65 3.20
N PRO A 322 -21.98 1.38 4.21
CA PRO A 322 -22.90 0.82 5.22
C PRO A 322 -24.21 0.29 4.61
N LEU A 323 -24.67 0.91 3.52
CA LEU A 323 -25.86 0.50 2.75
C LEU A 323 -25.55 -0.50 1.61
N CYS A 324 -24.30 -0.95 1.46
CA CYS A 324 -23.93 -1.93 0.46
C CYS A 324 -24.11 -3.35 1.02
N ASN A 325 -24.95 -4.15 0.35
CA ASN A 325 -25.17 -5.56 0.70
C ASN A 325 -24.10 -6.49 0.12
N GLN A 326 -23.25 -6.00 -0.79
CA GLN A 326 -22.19 -6.79 -1.39
C GLN A 326 -21.08 -7.03 -0.38
N LYS A 327 -20.68 -8.29 -0.23
CA LYS A 327 -19.54 -8.71 0.59
C LYS A 327 -18.55 -9.42 -0.31
N PHE A 328 -17.33 -8.90 -0.37
CA PHE A 328 -16.22 -9.49 -1.10
C PHE A 328 -14.94 -9.33 -0.29
N LYS A 329 -13.96 -10.19 -0.56
CA LYS A 329 -12.59 -10.06 -0.04
C LYS A 329 -11.67 -9.43 -1.08
N VAL A 330 -11.99 -9.62 -2.36
CA VAL A 330 -11.25 -9.02 -3.47
C VAL A 330 -12.24 -8.53 -4.52
N ALA A 331 -12.08 -7.28 -4.96
CA ALA A 331 -12.80 -6.73 -6.09
C ALA A 331 -11.87 -5.90 -6.97
N LYS A 332 -12.13 -5.91 -8.28
CA LYS A 332 -11.48 -5.01 -9.22
C LYS A 332 -12.25 -3.68 -9.26
N ILE A 333 -11.51 -2.57 -9.31
CA ILE A 333 -12.08 -1.21 -9.35
C ILE A 333 -11.71 -0.45 -10.63
N ALA A 334 -10.61 -0.83 -11.29
CA ALA A 334 -10.20 -0.24 -12.56
C ALA A 334 -9.34 -1.20 -13.39
N ASP A 335 -9.34 -1.04 -14.72
CA ASP A 335 -8.44 -1.78 -15.63
C ASP A 335 -7.00 -1.26 -15.61
N SER A 336 -6.77 -0.06 -15.06
CA SER A 336 -5.47 0.63 -15.05
C SER A 336 -5.50 1.81 -14.07
N LEU A 337 -4.34 2.16 -13.51
CA LEU A 337 -4.12 3.38 -12.72
C LEU A 337 -4.57 4.66 -13.45
N LYS A 338 -4.50 4.69 -14.78
CA LYS A 338 -4.92 5.84 -15.61
C LYS A 338 -6.43 6.15 -15.53
N ARG A 339 -7.24 5.24 -14.99
CA ARG A 339 -8.67 5.45 -14.79
C ARG A 339 -9.00 6.08 -13.43
N LEU A 340 -7.99 6.31 -12.58
CA LEU A 340 -8.13 6.96 -11.28
C LEU A 340 -7.84 8.47 -11.41
N GLY A 341 -8.10 9.23 -10.35
CA GLY A 341 -7.84 10.67 -10.27
C GLY A 341 -9.08 11.56 -10.41
N ASP A 342 -10.26 10.99 -10.71
CA ASP A 342 -11.50 11.77 -10.89
C ASP A 342 -12.69 11.18 -10.10
N LEU A 343 -13.23 11.96 -9.15
CA LEU A 343 -14.43 11.61 -8.36
C LEU A 343 -15.71 11.51 -9.20
N GLN A 344 -15.77 12.13 -10.38
CA GLN A 344 -16.95 12.03 -11.27
C GLN A 344 -17.05 10.68 -11.98
N THR A 345 -15.93 9.97 -12.09
CA THR A 345 -15.88 8.65 -12.73
C THR A 345 -16.80 7.68 -12.01
N ARG A 346 -17.77 7.13 -12.74
CA ARG A 346 -18.61 6.06 -12.21
C ARG A 346 -17.86 4.74 -12.28
N PHE A 347 -17.82 4.02 -11.16
CA PHE A 347 -17.23 2.69 -11.11
C PHE A 347 -18.09 1.73 -10.27
N VAL A 348 -17.79 0.45 -10.39
CA VAL A 348 -18.41 -0.63 -9.63
C VAL A 348 -17.32 -1.52 -9.06
N PHE A 349 -17.59 -2.14 -7.91
CA PHE A 349 -16.72 -3.19 -7.37
C PHE A 349 -17.02 -4.51 -8.08
N GLU A 350 -16.18 -4.85 -9.06
CA GLU A 350 -16.25 -6.13 -9.76
C GLU A 350 -15.71 -7.24 -8.84
N GLU A 351 -16.63 -7.96 -8.19
CA GLU A 351 -16.28 -9.02 -7.25
C GLU A 351 -15.47 -10.13 -7.92
N ILE A 352 -14.30 -10.43 -7.35
CA ILE A 352 -13.44 -11.53 -7.77
C ILE A 352 -13.59 -12.73 -6.84
N THR A 353 -13.60 -12.51 -5.52
CA THR A 353 -13.82 -13.58 -4.54
C THR A 353 -14.39 -13.07 -3.22
N LYS A 354 -15.21 -13.91 -2.57
CA LYS A 354 -15.73 -13.70 -1.21
C LYS A 354 -14.96 -14.45 -0.14
N ASP A 355 -14.18 -15.45 -0.55
CA ASP A 355 -13.46 -16.32 0.37
C ASP A 355 -12.15 -15.67 0.80
N LYS A 356 -11.76 -15.85 2.07
CA LYS A 356 -10.40 -15.48 2.51
C LYS A 356 -9.38 -16.26 1.68
N ARG A 357 -8.40 -15.56 1.14
CA ARG A 357 -7.27 -16.15 0.42
C ARG A 357 -5.99 -15.81 1.17
N PRO A 358 -5.10 -16.79 1.37
CA PRO A 358 -3.82 -16.49 1.97
C PRO A 358 -3.03 -15.50 1.13
N ILE A 359 -2.43 -14.53 1.80
CA ILE A 359 -1.53 -13.54 1.20
C ILE A 359 -0.09 -13.93 1.55
N TYR A 360 0.77 -13.95 0.54
CA TYR A 360 2.17 -14.31 0.67
C TYR A 360 3.06 -13.14 0.24
N SER A 361 4.16 -12.91 0.96
CA SER A 361 5.24 -12.06 0.46
C SER A 361 5.82 -12.67 -0.82
N THR A 362 6.17 -11.83 -1.79
CA THR A 362 6.73 -12.26 -3.07
C THR A 362 7.77 -11.25 -3.56
N LYS A 363 8.55 -11.66 -4.57
CA LYS A 363 9.47 -10.79 -5.29
C LYS A 363 9.43 -11.09 -6.77
N ILE A 364 9.60 -10.05 -7.59
CA ILE A 364 9.82 -10.17 -9.03
C ILE A 364 11.33 -10.07 -9.26
N MET A 365 11.97 -11.16 -9.66
CA MET A 365 13.39 -11.20 -10.00
C MET A 365 13.59 -11.35 -11.49
N THR A 366 14.69 -10.81 -12.02
CA THR A 366 15.11 -11.01 -13.41
C THR A 366 16.23 -12.05 -13.42
N ASP A 367 16.04 -13.15 -14.13
CA ASP A 367 17.09 -14.12 -14.45
C ASP A 367 18.02 -13.48 -15.49
N GLU A 368 19.24 -13.15 -15.07
CA GLU A 368 20.25 -12.52 -15.91
C GLU A 368 20.77 -13.44 -17.03
N VAL A 369 20.64 -14.77 -16.87
CA VAL A 369 21.14 -15.77 -17.82
C VAL A 369 20.12 -16.02 -18.94
N LEU A 370 18.83 -16.07 -18.58
CA LEU A 370 17.75 -16.32 -19.53
C LEU A 370 16.98 -15.06 -19.97
N GLY A 371 17.24 -13.91 -19.34
CA GLY A 371 16.47 -12.68 -19.54
C GLY A 371 14.99 -12.84 -19.16
N ARG A 372 14.69 -13.70 -18.18
CA ARG A 372 13.32 -14.11 -17.82
C ARG A 372 12.98 -13.71 -16.40
N PHE A 373 11.76 -13.25 -16.17
CA PHE A 373 11.33 -12.90 -14.83
C PHE A 373 10.89 -14.14 -14.05
N ILE A 374 11.40 -14.27 -12.83
CA ILE A 374 11.06 -15.31 -11.87
C ILE A 374 10.20 -14.68 -10.78
N LEU A 375 8.97 -15.17 -10.68
CA LEU A 375 8.10 -14.88 -9.55
C LEU A 375 8.48 -15.82 -8.41
N HIS A 376 9.01 -15.29 -7.31
CA HIS A 376 9.18 -16.07 -6.08
C HIS A 376 7.86 -16.11 -5.30
N ALA A 377 6.81 -16.63 -5.93
CA ALA A 377 5.59 -16.99 -5.23
C ALA A 377 5.83 -18.36 -4.56
N LYS A 378 6.38 -18.38 -3.34
CA LYS A 378 6.41 -19.63 -2.58
C LYS A 378 4.98 -19.99 -2.15
N ALA A 379 4.30 -20.80 -2.95
CA ALA A 379 3.30 -21.71 -2.40
C ALA A 379 4.08 -22.87 -1.75
N PRO A 380 3.93 -23.14 -0.45
CA PRO A 380 4.66 -24.24 0.17
C PRO A 380 4.18 -25.60 -0.33
N ALA A 381 5.13 -26.54 -0.34
CA ALA A 381 4.99 -27.95 -0.67
C ALA A 381 4.03 -28.73 0.24
#